data_AF-A0A5U9KZ09-F1
#
_entry.id   AF-A0A5U9KZ09-F1
#
_cell.length_a   1.000
_cell.length_b   1.000
_cell.length_c   1.000
_cell.angle_alpha   90.00
_cell.angle_beta   90.00
_cell.angle_gamma   90.00
#
_symmetry.space_group_name_H-M   'P 1'
#
loop_
_entity.id
_entity.type
_entity.pdbx_description
1 polymer ?
#
loop_
_entity_poly.entity_id
_entity_poly.type
_entity_poly.pdbx_seq_one_letter_code
_entity_poly.pdbx_strand_id
1 'polypeptide(L)'
;MAKYIVRVELHGADDPEPYEVLHKFMLKYGFLKSLPVDGGDYPLPTAEYYIEHDSFDEISFYAHSSASVATAGIRMGFEILFSELKSVTLETTPPSPPQTIRC
;
A
#
# COMPACT_ATOMS: atom_id res chain seq x y z
N MET A 1 3.49 -14.21 -3.50
CA MET A 1 2.38 -13.28 -3.30
C MET A 1 2.85 -11.88 -3.70
N ALA A 2 1.98 -11.10 -4.34
CA ALA A 2 2.29 -9.73 -4.68
C ALA A 2 2.08 -8.83 -3.46
N LYS A 3 2.93 -7.80 -3.32
CA LYS A 3 2.91 -6.87 -2.20
C LYS A 3 2.44 -5.52 -2.69
N TYR A 4 1.48 -4.93 -1.99
CA TYR A 4 0.91 -3.64 -2.36
C TYR A 4 0.89 -2.68 -1.18
N ILE A 5 1.16 -1.42 -1.49
CA ILE A 5 0.71 -0.29 -0.68
C ILE A 5 -0.58 0.23 -1.31
N VAL A 6 -1.63 0.30 -0.51
CA VAL A 6 -2.94 0.79 -0.91
C VAL A 6 -3.24 2.06 -0.14
N ARG A 7 -3.51 3.14 -0.85
CA ARG A 7 -3.96 4.41 -0.27
C ARG A 7 -5.43 4.62 -0.57
N VAL A 8 -6.22 4.92 0.45
CA VAL A 8 -7.67 5.14 0.33
C VAL A 8 -8.01 6.53 0.81
N GLU A 9 -8.22 7.44 -0.13
CA GLU A 9 -8.59 8.82 0.17
C GLU A 9 -10.11 8.94 0.31
N LEU A 10 -10.57 9.32 1.49
CA LEU A 10 -11.98 9.61 1.73
C LEU A 10 -12.19 11.11 1.54
N HIS A 11 -12.77 11.51 0.42
CA HIS A 11 -13.04 12.93 0.18
C HIS A 11 -14.21 13.39 1.05
N GLY A 12 -14.12 14.60 1.63
CA GLY A 12 -15.16 15.13 2.52
C GLY A 12 -15.29 14.43 3.88
N ALA A 13 -14.32 13.58 4.24
CA ALA A 13 -14.17 13.06 5.60
C ALA A 13 -13.37 14.08 6.44
N ASP A 14 -14.06 15.08 6.97
CA ASP A 14 -13.46 16.06 7.90
C ASP A 14 -13.34 15.50 9.32
N ASP A 15 -14.20 14.52 9.65
CA ASP A 15 -14.18 13.80 10.93
C ASP A 15 -13.21 12.59 10.90
N PRO A 16 -12.68 12.19 12.07
CA PRO A 16 -11.80 11.02 12.18
C PRO A 16 -12.56 9.68 12.11
N GLU A 17 -13.87 9.66 12.44
CA GLU A 17 -14.67 8.43 12.51
C GLU A 17 -14.69 7.60 11.21
N PRO A 18 -14.85 8.20 10.00
CA PRO A 18 -14.74 7.46 8.74
C PRO A 18 -13.42 6.72 8.56
N TYR A 19 -12.31 7.35 8.93
CA TYR A 19 -10.99 6.71 8.83
C TYR A 19 -10.84 5.59 9.87
N GLU A 20 -11.43 5.70 11.06
CA GLU A 20 -11.47 4.59 12.02
C GLU A 20 -12.28 3.40 11.51
N VAL A 21 -13.45 3.65 10.91
CA VAL A 21 -14.26 2.61 10.27
C VAL A 21 -13.46 1.95 9.16
N LEU A 22 -12.85 2.75 8.28
CA LEU A 22 -12.00 2.25 7.21
C LEU A 22 -10.88 1.36 7.75
N HIS A 23 -10.15 1.80 8.80
CA HIS A 23 -9.09 1.02 9.43
C HIS A 23 -9.61 -0.34 9.94
N LYS A 24 -10.77 -0.38 10.60
CA LYS A 24 -11.36 -1.63 11.12
C LYS A 24 -11.72 -2.60 10.00
N PHE A 25 -12.30 -2.11 8.90
CA PHE A 25 -12.66 -2.96 7.76
C PHE A 25 -11.44 -3.43 6.98
N MET A 26 -10.49 -2.54 6.70
CA MET A 26 -9.23 -2.89 6.03
C MET A 26 -8.49 -3.97 6.85
N LEU A 27 -8.37 -3.81 8.16
CA LEU A 27 -7.73 -4.82 9.03
C LEU A 27 -8.41 -6.19 8.95
N LYS A 28 -9.74 -6.23 8.89
CA LYS A 28 -10.51 -7.48 8.75
C LYS A 28 -10.17 -8.24 7.46
N TYR A 29 -9.82 -7.53 6.39
CA TYR A 29 -9.42 -8.11 5.12
C TYR A 29 -7.90 -8.34 5.00
N GLY A 30 -7.15 -8.18 6.10
CA GLY A 30 -5.71 -8.47 6.14
C GLY A 30 -4.80 -7.29 5.76
N PHE A 31 -5.35 -6.08 5.62
CA PHE A 31 -4.55 -4.89 5.40
C PHE A 31 -3.95 -4.39 6.71
N LEU A 32 -2.66 -4.08 6.70
CA LEU A 32 -1.90 -3.63 7.86
C LEU A 32 -1.56 -2.15 7.75
N LYS A 33 -1.62 -1.41 8.87
CA LYS A 33 -1.12 -0.02 8.97
C LYS A 33 0.39 0.06 9.21
N SER A 34 1.10 -1.03 8.95
CA SER A 34 2.54 -1.10 9.06
C SER A 34 3.09 -1.91 7.90
N LEU A 35 4.24 -1.48 7.41
CA LEU A 35 5.03 -2.19 6.43
C LEU A 35 6.09 -3.02 7.17
N PRO A 36 6.08 -4.35 7.06
CA PRO A 36 7.15 -5.17 7.61
C PRO A 36 8.44 -4.94 6.81
N VAL A 37 9.48 -4.45 7.47
CA VAL A 37 10.82 -4.23 6.91
C VAL A 37 11.88 -5.00 7.71
N ASP A 38 13.03 -5.27 7.10
CA ASP A 38 14.14 -5.92 7.80
C ASP A 38 14.60 -5.05 8.99
N GLY A 39 14.26 -5.48 10.21
CA GLY A 39 14.58 -4.79 11.44
C GLY A 39 13.38 -4.16 12.17
N GLY A 40 12.15 -4.29 11.67
CA GLY A 40 10.94 -3.92 12.41
C GLY A 40 9.73 -3.57 11.54
N ASP A 41 8.68 -3.10 12.18
CA ASP A 41 7.47 -2.61 11.51
C ASP A 41 7.55 -1.10 11.32
N TYR A 42 7.48 -0.64 10.06
CA TYR A 42 7.41 0.79 9.74
C TYR A 42 5.93 1.23 9.72
N PRO A 43 5.49 2.17 10.60
CA PRO A 43 4.11 2.63 10.60
C PRO A 43 3.81 3.43 9.34
N LEU A 44 2.70 3.09 8.68
CA LEU A 44 2.23 3.80 7.50
C LEU A 44 1.41 5.03 7.91
N PRO A 45 1.42 6.11 7.11
CA PRO A 45 0.61 7.28 7.35
C PRO A 45 -0.89 6.96 7.29
N THR A 46 -1.72 7.91 7.72
CA THR A 46 -3.18 7.80 7.59
C THR A 46 -3.56 7.50 6.14
N ALA A 47 -4.62 6.70 5.98
CA ALA A 47 -5.13 6.25 4.68
C ALA A 47 -4.23 5.27 3.91
N GLU A 48 -3.03 4.92 4.38
CA GLU A 48 -2.14 3.96 3.72
C GLU A 48 -2.08 2.62 4.44
N TYR A 49 -2.03 1.56 3.64
CA TYR A 49 -2.05 0.18 4.12
C TYR A 49 -1.15 -0.72 3.29
N TYR A 50 -0.54 -1.69 3.96
CA TYR A 50 0.20 -2.78 3.34
C TYR A 50 -0.69 -4.03 3.24
N ILE A 51 -0.63 -4.72 2.12
CA ILE A 51 -1.21 -6.06 1.97
C ILE A 51 -0.31 -6.94 1.11
N GLU A 52 -0.25 -8.22 1.46
CA GLU A 52 0.35 -9.26 0.66
C GLU A 52 -0.74 -10.27 0.27
N HIS A 53 -0.94 -10.45 -1.04
CA HIS A 53 -2.01 -11.29 -1.57
C HIS A 53 -1.65 -11.86 -2.95
N ASP A 54 -2.26 -12.97 -3.32
CA ASP A 54 -2.03 -13.60 -4.63
C ASP A 54 -2.93 -13.02 -5.74
N SER A 55 -4.09 -12.49 -5.39
CA SER A 55 -5.08 -11.94 -6.32
C SER A 55 -5.25 -10.44 -6.15
N PHE A 56 -4.93 -9.67 -7.20
CA PHE A 56 -5.18 -8.22 -7.26
C PHE A 56 -6.68 -7.89 -7.26
N ASP A 57 -7.49 -8.69 -7.94
CA ASP A 57 -8.94 -8.50 -7.99
C ASP A 57 -9.56 -8.56 -6.59
N GLU A 58 -9.09 -9.47 -5.73
CA GLU A 58 -9.54 -9.58 -4.35
C GLU A 58 -9.08 -8.38 -3.52
N ILE A 59 -7.81 -7.96 -3.65
CA ILE A 59 -7.30 -6.75 -2.99
C ILE A 59 -8.17 -5.54 -3.36
N SER A 60 -8.43 -5.37 -4.65
CA SER A 60 -9.25 -4.27 -5.18
C SER A 60 -10.67 -4.34 -4.62
N PHE A 61 -11.31 -5.51 -4.64
CA PHE A 61 -12.65 -5.70 -4.11
C PHE A 61 -12.74 -5.38 -2.62
N TYR A 62 -11.79 -5.84 -1.80
CA TYR A 62 -11.77 -5.57 -0.36
C TYR A 62 -11.53 -4.10 -0.04
N ALA A 63 -10.64 -3.43 -0.77
CA ALA A 63 -10.37 -2.00 -0.60
C ALA A 63 -11.61 -1.16 -0.96
N HIS A 64 -12.28 -1.45 -2.08
CA HIS A 64 -13.50 -0.75 -2.49
C HIS A 64 -14.66 -0.99 -1.52
N SER A 65 -14.85 -2.23 -1.06
CA SER A 65 -15.87 -2.56 -0.07
C SER A 65 -15.65 -1.79 1.24
N SER A 66 -14.41 -1.76 1.72
CA SER A 66 -14.05 -1.05 2.95
C SER A 66 -14.23 0.46 2.81
N ALA A 67 -13.80 1.04 1.70
CA ALA A 67 -13.98 2.46 1.41
C ALA A 67 -15.47 2.84 1.30
N SER A 68 -16.26 2.04 0.60
CA SER A 68 -17.70 2.28 0.46
C SER A 68 -18.44 2.25 1.80
N VAL A 69 -18.03 1.40 2.74
CA VAL A 69 -18.62 1.38 4.08
C VAL A 69 -18.19 2.61 4.87
N ALA A 70 -16.93 3.02 4.78
CA ALA A 70 -16.42 4.21 5.45
C ALA A 70 -17.06 5.51 4.94
N THR A 71 -17.44 5.58 3.65
CA THR A 71 -18.11 6.75 3.06
C THR A 71 -19.64 6.70 3.09
N ALA A 72 -20.27 5.72 3.76
CA ALA A 72 -21.74 5.55 3.69
C ALA A 72 -22.56 6.78 4.15
N GLY A 73 -21.96 7.68 4.96
CA GLY A 73 -22.56 8.94 5.38
C GLY A 73 -21.96 10.19 4.72
N ILE A 74 -20.99 10.03 3.81
CA ILE A 74 -20.21 11.13 3.23
C ILE A 74 -20.76 11.43 1.84
N ARG A 75 -21.03 12.71 1.57
CA ARG A 75 -21.56 13.15 0.25
C ARG A 75 -20.52 13.09 -0.86
N MET A 76 -19.25 13.11 -0.49
CA MET A 76 -18.10 13.05 -1.37
C MET A 76 -17.60 11.59 -1.43
N GLY A 77 -17.11 11.18 -2.59
CA GLY A 77 -16.68 9.80 -2.84
C GLY A 77 -15.33 9.45 -2.21
N PHE A 78 -14.72 8.38 -2.71
CA PHE A 78 -13.37 7.98 -2.33
C PHE A 78 -12.51 7.71 -3.57
N GLU A 79 -11.20 7.79 -3.39
CA GLU A 79 -10.20 7.38 -4.39
C GLU A 79 -9.31 6.29 -3.79
N ILE A 80 -8.94 5.30 -4.61
CA ILE A 80 -8.04 4.22 -4.19
C ILE A 80 -6.88 4.13 -5.15
N LEU A 81 -5.67 4.22 -4.60
CA LEU A 81 -4.41 4.14 -5.32
C LEU A 81 -3.67 2.87 -4.89
N PHE A 82 -3.26 2.06 -5.87
CA PHE A 82 -2.51 0.83 -5.65
C PHE A 82 -1.06 1.02 -6.13
N SER A 83 -0.11 0.78 -5.24
CA SER A 83 1.32 0.79 -5.54
C SER A 83 1.90 -0.61 -5.31
N GLU A 84 2.30 -1.29 -6.37
CA GLU A 84 2.98 -2.59 -6.28
C GLU A 84 4.41 -2.41 -5.78
N LEU A 85 4.78 -3.13 -4.71
CA LEU A 85 6.14 -3.16 -4.19
C LEU A 85 6.96 -4.18 -4.96
N LYS A 86 7.74 -3.69 -5.93
CA LYS A 86 8.74 -4.52 -6.61
C LYS A 86 9.98 -4.62 -5.73
N SER A 87 10.46 -5.85 -5.54
CA SER A 87 11.80 -6.07 -4.98
C SER A 87 12.82 -5.35 -5.85
N VAL A 88 13.48 -4.33 -5.32
CA VAL A 88 14.66 -3.75 -5.97
C VAL A 88 15.74 -4.82 -5.93
N THR A 89 15.92 -5.52 -7.05
CA THR A 89 17.15 -6.27 -7.30
C THR A 89 18.20 -5.19 -7.52
N LEU A 90 19.08 -4.97 -6.53
CA LEU A 90 20.30 -4.21 -6.75
C LEU A 90 21.10 -4.97 -7.81
N GLU A 91 21.00 -4.56 -9.07
CA GLU A 91 21.96 -4.98 -10.08
C GLU A 91 23.31 -4.38 -9.68
N THR A 92 24.07 -5.11 -8.86
CA THR A 92 25.52 -4.90 -8.74
C THR A 92 26.11 -5.25 -10.10
N THR A 93 26.11 -4.30 -11.03
CA THR A 93 27.03 -4.32 -12.15
C THR A 93 28.45 -4.28 -11.56
N PRO A 94 29.27 -5.34 -11.75
CA PRO A 94 30.66 -5.29 -11.30
C PRO A 94 31.38 -4.16 -12.03
N PRO A 95 32.27 -3.40 -11.36
CA PRO A 95 33.05 -2.36 -12.02
C PRO A 95 33.83 -2.98 -13.17
N SER A 96 33.66 -2.42 -14.37
CA SER A 96 34.39 -2.86 -15.55
C SER A 96 35.90 -2.79 -15.27
N PRO A 97 36.68 -3.83 -15.64
CA PRO A 97 38.12 -3.81 -15.41
C PRO A 97 38.76 -2.65 -16.19
N PRO A 98 39.79 -2.00 -15.64
CA PRO A 98 40.48 -0.90 -16.30
C PRO A 98 41.04 -1.39 -17.63
N GLN A 99 40.63 -0.76 -18.73
CA GLN A 99 41.23 -1.04 -20.03
C GLN A 99 42.70 -0.64 -19.96
N THR A 100 43.57 -1.65 -19.93
CA THR A 100 45.01 -1.47 -20.08
C THR A 100 45.26 -0.97 -21.48
N ILE A 101 45.57 0.32 -21.61
CA ILE A 101 46.15 0.88 -22.83
C ILE A 101 47.51 0.20 -23.00
N ARG A 102 47.59 -0.76 -23.92
CA ARG A 102 48.87 -1.27 -24.42
C ARG A 102 49.33 -0.38 -25.58
N CYS A 103 50.47 0.26 -25.32
CA CYS A 103 51.49 0.85 -26.21
C CYS A 103 51.02 1.81 -27.30
#